data_AF-A0A2H6BCS5-F1
#
_entry.id   AF-A0A2H6BCS5-F1
#
_cell.length_a   1.000
_cell.length_b   1.000
_cell.length_c   1.000
_cell.angle_alpha   90.00
_cell.angle_beta   90.00
_cell.angle_gamma   90.00
#
_symmetry.space_group_name_H-M   'P 1'
#
loop_
_entity.id
_entity.type
_entity.pdbx_description
1 polymer ?
#
loop_
_entity_poly.entity_id
_entity_poly.type
_entity_poly.pdbx_seq_one_letter_code
_entity_poly.pdbx_strand_id
1 'polypeptide(L)'
;MRMGRRLGLLLLALAAAWHSPALAHDRAQIATQACSGAAGLSEAAATLTAGASSATPEDAAWAATLTGALLDKTIRCGARASTIESPSGFIDAATLAKAAPADGSAPVLSLKNRPLVETARAAATLFAGATAGERAAALRALERRAASLPPELFETAAAREPDAGLKEQILGVGQSALLNSSDVAKRIAAIERIAAQPSRRAETQIAALKSDPAYAKEPVFAAAVDAGLASIDRWLRVSSVANTLYNGLSFASILFMAAVGLAIIFGLMGVINLAQGEFIMLGAYVAYAVQETLRAVAPGLLDWYLILAIPVVFLAIAAVGVALEATLVRRLYTRPLMTLLATWAVSLLIVNLVRVGVGTQNLQFVTPSWLAGGKLLVGDFIVTWNRLFAIVFAGVTLVATWAVLKRTPLGLNIRAVTQNRAMAGCIGVPTRRVDMMAFGLGSGLAGLAGLALCPIYNVNPQMGSNFVIDSFMVVVLGGVGTLAGTVVAALGVGQINVLIEPLYGAVAAKVIVLLMIVGFLQWRPEGLYAVKGRRK
;
A
#
# COMPACT_ATOMS: atom_id res chain seq x y z
N MET A 1 13.74 59.80 -70.20
CA MET A 1 12.75 59.76 -69.08
C MET A 1 11.86 58.53 -69.24
N ARG A 2 11.59 57.78 -68.15
CA ARG A 2 10.88 56.48 -68.08
C ARG A 2 11.73 55.19 -68.11
N MET A 3 12.74 55.05 -67.24
CA MET A 3 13.24 53.70 -66.87
C MET A 3 13.89 53.61 -65.46
N GLY A 4 13.71 54.61 -64.60
CA GLY A 4 14.35 54.67 -63.27
C GLY A 4 13.42 54.49 -62.07
N ARG A 5 12.14 54.17 -62.25
CA ARG A 5 11.12 54.22 -61.17
C ARG A 5 10.59 52.86 -60.73
N ARG A 6 11.08 51.75 -61.31
CA ARG A 6 10.64 50.37 -60.97
C ARG A 6 11.66 49.53 -60.20
N LEU A 7 12.90 50.01 -60.03
CA LEU A 7 13.93 49.28 -59.26
C LEU A 7 13.92 49.61 -57.75
N GLY A 8 13.37 50.77 -57.35
CA GLY A 8 13.30 51.18 -55.94
C GLY A 8 12.15 50.55 -55.12
N LEU A 9 11.21 49.86 -55.77
CA LEU A 9 10.06 49.22 -55.12
C LEU A 9 10.28 47.73 -54.79
N LEU A 10 11.33 47.10 -55.34
CA LEU A 10 11.67 45.70 -55.08
C LEU A 10 12.67 45.51 -53.92
N LEU A 11 13.39 46.56 -53.53
CA LEU A 11 14.32 46.52 -52.39
C LEU A 11 13.70 46.93 -51.04
N LEU A 12 12.50 47.53 -51.06
CA LEU A 12 11.73 47.85 -49.84
C LEU A 12 10.76 46.73 -49.42
N ALA A 13 10.55 45.71 -50.27
CA ALA A 13 9.72 44.54 -49.95
C ALA A 13 10.51 43.38 -49.29
N LEU A 14 11.84 43.45 -49.28
CA LEU A 14 12.73 42.41 -48.72
C LEU A 14 13.30 42.76 -47.33
N ALA A 15 13.02 43.96 -46.80
CA ALA A 15 13.44 44.39 -45.47
C ALA A 15 12.32 44.32 -44.41
N ALA A 16 11.10 43.89 -44.78
CA ALA A 16 9.97 43.70 -43.86
C ALA A 16 9.72 42.23 -43.48
N ALA A 17 10.62 41.31 -43.86
CA ALA A 17 10.48 39.87 -43.60
C ALA A 17 11.24 39.37 -42.36
N TRP A 18 11.88 40.26 -41.61
CA TRP A 18 12.47 39.92 -40.31
C TRP A 18 11.91 40.88 -39.27
N HIS A 19 10.89 40.42 -38.55
CA HIS A 19 10.58 40.63 -37.13
C HIS A 19 9.12 40.24 -36.88
N SER A 20 8.89 39.00 -36.44
CA SER A 20 7.77 38.62 -35.55
C SER A 20 7.96 37.15 -35.10
N PRO A 21 8.51 36.90 -33.91
CA PRO A 21 8.24 35.66 -33.18
C PRO A 21 6.93 35.80 -32.39
N ALA A 22 6.29 34.66 -32.08
CA ALA A 22 5.12 34.45 -31.22
C ALA A 22 3.72 34.65 -31.85
N LEU A 23 3.02 33.52 -32.02
CA LEU A 23 1.56 33.44 -32.10
C LEU A 23 0.96 33.98 -30.78
N ALA A 24 0.62 35.27 -30.74
CA ALA A 24 -0.19 35.84 -29.67
C ALA A 24 -1.56 35.16 -29.72
N HIS A 25 -1.93 34.48 -28.64
CA HIS A 25 -3.27 33.91 -28.51
C HIS A 25 -4.28 35.05 -28.54
N ASP A 26 -5.23 35.03 -29.46
CA ASP A 26 -6.35 35.97 -29.42
C ASP A 26 -7.27 35.59 -28.24
N ARG A 27 -6.96 36.17 -27.06
CA ARG A 27 -7.66 35.90 -25.80
C ARG A 27 -9.17 36.10 -25.92
N ALA A 28 -9.60 37.05 -26.75
CA ALA A 28 -11.01 37.33 -27.00
C ALA A 28 -11.69 36.23 -27.83
N GLN A 29 -11.00 35.69 -28.83
CA GLN A 29 -11.51 34.58 -29.63
C GLN A 29 -11.65 33.29 -28.79
N ILE A 30 -10.70 32.98 -27.93
CA ILE A 30 -10.74 31.78 -27.09
C ILE A 30 -11.83 31.88 -26.02
N ALA A 31 -11.99 33.06 -25.39
CA ALA A 31 -13.03 33.28 -24.39
C ALA A 31 -14.44 33.18 -25.00
N THR A 32 -14.63 33.69 -26.22
CA THR A 32 -15.90 33.57 -26.95
C THR A 32 -16.18 32.14 -27.44
N GLN A 33 -15.15 31.42 -27.91
CA GLN A 33 -15.25 30.00 -28.29
C GLN A 33 -15.59 29.10 -27.10
N ALA A 34 -15.03 29.37 -25.91
CA ALA A 34 -15.39 28.64 -24.69
C ALA A 34 -16.88 28.76 -24.33
N CYS A 35 -17.54 29.83 -24.79
CA CYS A 35 -18.95 30.13 -24.58
C CYS A 35 -19.87 29.67 -25.72
N SER A 36 -19.37 29.17 -26.85
CA SER A 36 -20.18 28.81 -28.03
C SER A 36 -20.77 27.39 -28.00
N GLY A 37 -20.81 26.77 -26.81
CA GLY A 37 -21.39 25.44 -26.57
C GLY A 37 -20.34 24.33 -26.44
N ALA A 38 -20.79 23.07 -26.44
CA ALA A 38 -19.93 21.93 -26.11
C ALA A 38 -18.76 21.71 -27.10
N ALA A 39 -18.98 21.96 -28.39
CA ALA A 39 -17.93 21.82 -29.40
C ALA A 39 -16.88 22.95 -29.28
N GLY A 40 -17.32 24.20 -29.18
CA GLY A 40 -16.43 25.34 -28.98
C GLY A 40 -15.60 25.25 -27.71
N LEU A 41 -16.18 24.74 -26.62
CA LEU A 41 -15.47 24.50 -25.37
C LEU A 41 -14.39 23.41 -25.49
N SER A 42 -14.62 22.37 -26.30
CA SER A 42 -13.60 21.35 -26.57
C SER A 42 -12.43 21.89 -27.41
N GLU A 43 -12.72 22.76 -28.37
CA GLU A 43 -11.73 23.40 -29.23
C GLU A 43 -10.93 24.48 -28.48
N ALA A 44 -11.60 25.27 -27.65
CA ALA A 44 -10.95 26.22 -26.73
C ALA A 44 -10.02 25.51 -25.73
N ALA A 45 -10.44 24.36 -25.18
CA ALA A 45 -9.58 23.57 -24.31
C ALA A 45 -8.36 23.00 -25.06
N ALA A 46 -8.55 22.50 -26.29
CA ALA A 46 -7.48 21.96 -27.12
C ALA A 46 -6.45 23.03 -27.53
N THR A 47 -6.91 24.21 -27.95
CA THR A 47 -6.04 25.35 -28.31
C THR A 47 -5.22 25.82 -27.11
N LEU A 48 -5.84 25.96 -25.93
CA LEU A 48 -5.14 26.30 -24.69
C LEU A 48 -4.10 25.23 -24.30
N THR A 49 -4.39 23.94 -24.46
CA THR A 49 -3.40 22.88 -24.17
C THR A 49 -2.23 22.89 -25.16
N ALA A 50 -2.48 23.10 -26.45
CA ALA A 50 -1.45 23.06 -27.48
C ALA A 50 -0.55 24.30 -27.42
N GLY A 51 -1.11 25.47 -27.10
CA GLY A 51 -0.36 26.73 -27.01
C GLY A 51 0.30 27.00 -25.65
N ALA A 52 0.10 26.14 -24.65
CA ALA A 52 0.67 26.34 -23.31
C ALA A 52 2.22 26.38 -23.30
N SER A 53 2.90 25.66 -24.21
CA SER A 53 4.37 25.68 -24.31
C SER A 53 4.92 27.01 -24.84
N SER A 54 4.18 27.68 -25.73
CA SER A 54 4.58 28.94 -26.35
C SER A 54 4.02 30.18 -25.64
N ALA A 55 3.14 29.98 -24.65
CA ALA A 55 2.52 31.05 -23.88
C ALA A 55 3.53 31.85 -23.04
N THR A 56 3.28 33.17 -22.95
CA THR A 56 3.96 34.02 -21.97
C THR A 56 3.46 33.69 -20.55
N PRO A 57 4.21 34.01 -19.48
CA PRO A 57 3.76 33.78 -18.10
C PRO A 57 2.39 34.44 -17.81
N GLU A 58 2.13 35.60 -18.39
CA GLU A 58 0.85 36.31 -18.28
C GLU A 58 -0.29 35.58 -19.00
N ASP A 59 -0.05 35.06 -20.20
CA ASP A 59 -1.03 34.26 -20.94
C ASP A 59 -1.33 32.93 -20.23
N ALA A 60 -0.32 32.29 -19.64
CA ALA A 60 -0.50 31.07 -18.87
C ALA A 60 -1.34 31.33 -17.60
N ALA A 61 -1.10 32.45 -16.90
CA ALA A 61 -1.90 32.85 -15.75
C ALA A 61 -3.35 33.17 -16.13
N TRP A 62 -3.55 33.84 -17.27
CA TRP A 62 -4.87 34.09 -17.85
C TRP A 62 -5.60 32.78 -18.17
N ALA A 63 -4.95 31.85 -18.87
CA ALA A 63 -5.52 30.56 -19.24
C ALA A 63 -5.88 29.71 -18.01
N ALA A 64 -5.04 29.71 -16.96
CA ALA A 64 -5.31 29.03 -15.70
C ALA A 64 -6.53 29.63 -14.99
N THR A 65 -6.69 30.95 -15.04
CA THR A 65 -7.83 31.68 -14.44
C THR A 65 -9.12 31.39 -15.20
N LEU A 66 -9.10 31.44 -16.53
CA LEU A 66 -10.25 31.14 -17.39
C LEU A 66 -10.75 29.70 -17.21
N THR A 67 -9.83 28.74 -17.25
CA THR A 67 -10.16 27.31 -17.09
C THR A 67 -10.56 26.95 -15.67
N GLY A 68 -10.03 27.63 -14.65
CA GLY A 68 -10.51 27.56 -13.27
C GLY A 68 -11.97 28.04 -13.16
N ALA A 69 -12.28 29.21 -13.73
CA ALA A 69 -13.63 29.76 -13.72
C ALA A 69 -14.66 28.88 -14.45
N LEU A 70 -14.24 28.20 -15.52
CA LEU A 70 -15.07 27.20 -16.20
C LEU A 70 -15.40 26.02 -15.27
N LEU A 71 -14.40 25.46 -14.59
CA LEU A 71 -14.58 24.30 -13.70
C LEU A 71 -15.41 24.62 -12.46
N ASP A 72 -15.22 25.80 -11.90
CA ASP A 72 -15.90 26.28 -10.69
C ASP A 72 -17.29 26.90 -11.00
N LYS A 73 -17.66 26.95 -12.29
CA LYS A 73 -18.92 27.53 -12.81
C LYS A 73 -19.12 29.01 -12.47
N THR A 74 -18.03 29.76 -12.34
CA THR A 74 -18.05 31.19 -12.02
C THR A 74 -18.02 32.09 -13.25
N ILE A 75 -17.87 31.52 -14.45
CA ILE A 75 -17.95 32.26 -15.72
C ILE A 75 -19.41 32.40 -16.18
N ARG A 76 -19.75 33.59 -16.69
CA ARG A 76 -21.04 33.92 -17.32
C ARG A 76 -20.83 34.24 -18.79
N CYS A 77 -21.53 33.53 -19.66
CA CYS A 77 -21.41 33.65 -21.12
C CYS A 77 -22.55 34.47 -21.72
N GLY A 78 -22.31 35.75 -22.01
CA GLY A 78 -23.26 36.62 -22.73
C GLY A 78 -23.06 36.59 -24.24
N ALA A 79 -24.02 37.13 -25.01
CA ALA A 79 -23.99 37.13 -26.47
C ALA A 79 -22.85 37.95 -27.11
N ARG A 80 -22.24 38.89 -26.35
CA ARG A 80 -21.14 39.77 -26.82
C ARG A 80 -19.94 39.83 -25.88
N ALA A 81 -20.06 39.36 -24.64
CA ALA A 81 -19.01 39.42 -23.63
C ALA A 81 -19.11 38.22 -22.67
N SER A 82 -17.97 37.75 -22.19
CA SER A 82 -17.88 36.71 -21.18
C SER A 82 -17.20 37.29 -19.94
N THR A 83 -17.76 37.02 -18.76
CA THR A 83 -17.28 37.61 -17.50
C THR A 83 -17.11 36.55 -16.43
N ILE A 84 -16.05 36.67 -15.63
CA ILE A 84 -15.73 35.78 -14.52
C ILE A 84 -16.14 36.45 -13.21
N GLU A 85 -16.86 35.73 -12.36
CA GLU A 85 -17.23 36.16 -11.01
C GLU A 85 -16.03 36.00 -10.06
N SER A 86 -15.56 37.11 -9.50
CA SER A 86 -14.42 37.19 -8.57
C SER A 86 -14.88 37.86 -7.26
N PRO A 87 -14.22 37.61 -6.11
CA PRO A 87 -14.59 38.23 -4.82
C PRO A 87 -14.62 39.77 -4.83
N SER A 88 -13.94 40.40 -5.80
CA SER A 88 -13.83 41.86 -5.97
C SER A 88 -14.77 42.46 -7.03
N GLY A 89 -15.65 41.64 -7.63
CA GLY A 89 -16.59 42.01 -8.69
C GLY A 89 -16.48 41.13 -9.94
N PHE A 90 -17.08 41.56 -11.04
CA PHE A 90 -16.99 40.87 -12.33
C PHE A 90 -15.77 41.36 -13.12
N ILE A 91 -15.04 40.42 -13.71
CA ILE A 91 -13.91 40.71 -14.60
C ILE A 91 -14.19 40.15 -15.99
N ASP A 92 -13.70 40.82 -17.03
CA ASP A 92 -13.78 40.34 -18.40
C ASP A 92 -12.90 39.10 -18.57
N ALA A 93 -13.45 38.05 -19.18
CA ALA A 93 -12.75 36.78 -19.37
C ALA A 93 -11.57 36.87 -20.37
N ALA A 94 -11.50 37.88 -21.24
CA ALA A 94 -10.40 38.06 -22.20
C ALA A 94 -9.29 38.98 -21.68
N THR A 95 -9.65 40.03 -20.93
CA THR A 95 -8.69 41.07 -20.48
C THR A 95 -8.37 41.01 -18.99
N LEU A 96 -9.18 40.31 -18.19
CA LEU A 96 -9.13 40.29 -16.72
C LEU A 96 -9.31 41.67 -16.05
N ALA A 97 -9.73 42.68 -16.81
CA ALA A 97 -10.09 43.99 -16.28
C ALA A 97 -11.51 43.95 -15.69
N LYS A 98 -11.82 44.88 -14.77
CA LYS A 98 -13.17 45.02 -14.21
C LYS A 98 -14.18 45.30 -15.32
N ALA A 99 -15.27 44.54 -15.34
CA ALA A 99 -16.34 44.65 -16.31
C ALA A 99 -17.73 44.54 -15.66
N ALA A 100 -18.77 44.96 -16.38
CA ALA A 100 -20.16 44.73 -15.98
C ALA A 100 -20.53 43.26 -16.15
N PRO A 101 -21.42 42.68 -15.31
CA PRO A 101 -21.80 41.26 -15.41
C PRO A 101 -22.43 40.94 -16.76
N ALA A 102 -22.03 39.81 -17.36
CA ALA A 102 -22.71 39.28 -18.54
C ALA A 102 -24.07 38.66 -18.17
N ASP A 103 -25.08 38.85 -19.04
CA ASP A 103 -26.47 38.44 -18.82
C ASP A 103 -26.73 36.92 -18.94
N GLY A 104 -25.71 36.13 -19.28
CA GLY A 104 -25.86 34.69 -19.56
C GLY A 104 -25.46 33.76 -18.42
N SER A 105 -25.79 32.48 -18.58
CA SER A 105 -25.44 31.41 -17.63
C SER A 105 -24.07 30.79 -17.92
N ALA A 106 -23.55 30.03 -16.95
CA ALA A 106 -22.32 29.26 -17.12
C ALA A 106 -22.52 28.14 -18.16
N PRO A 107 -21.52 27.85 -19.01
CA PRO A 107 -21.60 26.79 -20.00
C PRO A 107 -21.70 25.42 -19.32
N VAL A 108 -22.52 24.52 -19.88
CA VAL A 108 -22.70 23.18 -19.33
C VAL A 108 -21.47 22.32 -19.65
N LEU A 109 -20.71 21.98 -18.61
CA LEU A 109 -19.60 21.03 -18.70
C LEU A 109 -20.13 19.60 -18.75
N SER A 110 -20.12 18.99 -19.93
CA SER A 110 -20.44 17.57 -20.11
C SER A 110 -19.35 16.66 -19.52
N LEU A 111 -19.69 15.40 -19.24
CA LEU A 111 -18.73 14.38 -18.79
C LEU A 111 -17.57 14.18 -19.78
N LYS A 112 -17.77 14.48 -21.06
CA LYS A 112 -16.72 14.40 -22.10
C LYS A 112 -15.78 15.61 -22.07
N ASN A 113 -16.32 16.80 -21.80
CA ASN A 113 -15.56 18.05 -21.94
C ASN A 113 -14.82 18.47 -20.67
N ARG A 114 -15.35 18.14 -19.49
CA ARG A 114 -14.71 18.44 -18.20
C ARG A 114 -13.25 17.95 -18.12
N PRO A 115 -12.93 16.69 -18.49
CA PRO A 115 -11.58 16.21 -18.75
C PRO A 115 -10.65 17.16 -19.51
N LEU A 116 -11.12 17.74 -20.62
CA LEU A 116 -10.31 18.57 -21.50
C LEU A 116 -9.97 19.90 -20.83
N VAL A 117 -10.96 20.51 -20.15
CA VAL A 117 -10.75 21.76 -19.39
C VAL A 117 -9.85 21.54 -18.18
N GLU A 118 -9.97 20.41 -17.47
CA GLU A 118 -9.04 20.05 -16.39
C GLU A 118 -7.61 19.90 -16.90
N THR A 119 -7.44 19.36 -18.11
CA THR A 119 -6.12 19.21 -18.76
C THR A 119 -5.55 20.55 -19.20
N ALA A 120 -6.38 21.43 -19.78
CA ALA A 120 -6.01 22.80 -20.15
C ALA A 120 -5.60 23.63 -18.93
N ARG A 121 -6.37 23.52 -17.83
CA ARG A 121 -6.02 24.15 -16.55
C ARG A 121 -4.68 23.66 -16.05
N ALA A 122 -4.51 22.33 -15.98
CA ALA A 122 -3.28 21.73 -15.48
C ALA A 122 -2.06 22.16 -16.32
N ALA A 123 -2.19 22.18 -17.66
CA ALA A 123 -1.14 22.66 -18.57
C ALA A 123 -0.79 24.14 -18.31
N ALA A 124 -1.80 25.01 -18.18
CA ALA A 124 -1.59 26.42 -17.88
C ALA A 124 -0.96 26.65 -16.48
N THR A 125 -1.44 25.94 -15.45
CA THR A 125 -0.91 26.03 -14.08
C THR A 125 0.51 25.50 -13.93
N LEU A 126 0.95 24.61 -14.84
CA LEU A 126 2.33 24.14 -14.84
C LEU A 126 3.32 25.28 -15.14
N PHE A 127 2.93 26.25 -15.97
CA PHE A 127 3.74 27.42 -16.30
C PHE A 127 3.45 28.65 -15.44
N ALA A 128 2.23 28.78 -14.91
CA ALA A 128 1.79 29.95 -14.14
C ALA A 128 1.83 29.79 -12.61
N GLY A 129 1.97 28.56 -12.10
CA GLY A 129 1.90 28.28 -10.67
C GLY A 129 3.02 28.99 -9.89
N ALA A 130 2.64 29.68 -8.81
CA ALA A 130 3.58 30.48 -8.02
C ALA A 130 4.43 29.61 -7.08
N THR A 131 3.91 28.45 -6.67
CA THR A 131 4.59 27.52 -5.77
C THR A 131 4.97 26.20 -6.47
N ALA A 132 6.01 25.54 -5.98
CA ALA A 132 6.37 24.19 -6.44
C ALA A 132 5.24 23.17 -6.17
N GLY A 133 4.47 23.35 -5.08
CA GLY A 133 3.34 22.48 -4.75
C GLY A 133 2.20 22.54 -5.76
N GLU A 134 1.85 23.74 -6.24
CA GLU A 134 0.82 23.92 -7.28
C GLU A 134 1.25 23.29 -8.61
N ARG A 135 2.50 23.54 -9.03
CA ARG A 135 3.05 22.97 -10.28
C ARG A 135 3.16 21.44 -10.20
N ALA A 136 3.52 20.89 -9.04
CA ALA A 136 3.51 19.45 -8.81
C ALA A 136 2.09 18.84 -8.84
N ALA A 137 1.08 19.54 -8.30
CA ALA A 137 -0.31 19.09 -8.36
C ALA A 137 -0.84 19.13 -9.81
N ALA A 138 -0.49 20.18 -10.57
CA ALA A 138 -0.79 20.29 -11.99
C ALA A 138 -0.16 19.16 -12.80
N LEU A 139 1.11 18.83 -12.55
CA LEU A 139 1.79 17.71 -13.19
C LEU A 139 1.09 16.37 -12.93
N ARG A 140 0.65 16.09 -11.70
CA ARG A 140 -0.12 14.89 -11.36
C ARG A 140 -1.47 14.82 -12.09
N ALA A 141 -2.10 15.97 -12.34
CA ALA A 141 -3.33 16.03 -13.13
C ALA A 141 -3.07 15.71 -14.62
N LEU A 142 -1.94 16.18 -15.18
CA LEU A 142 -1.53 15.88 -16.55
C LEU A 142 -1.08 14.43 -16.74
N GLU A 143 -0.51 13.81 -15.71
CA GLU A 143 0.07 12.46 -15.78
C GLU A 143 -0.90 11.42 -16.37
N ARG A 144 -2.20 11.51 -16.08
CA ARG A 144 -3.22 10.58 -16.60
C ARG A 144 -3.39 10.64 -18.11
N ARG A 145 -3.08 11.78 -18.73
CA ARG A 145 -3.24 12.05 -20.17
C ARG A 145 -1.93 12.44 -20.85
N ALA A 146 -0.80 12.24 -20.18
CA ALA A 146 0.50 12.67 -20.68
C ALA A 146 0.83 12.10 -22.07
N ALA A 147 0.42 10.85 -22.35
CA ALA A 147 0.63 10.23 -23.66
C ALA A 147 -0.11 10.93 -24.83
N SER A 148 -1.22 11.62 -24.57
CA SER A 148 -1.98 12.34 -25.61
C SER A 148 -1.59 13.81 -25.77
N LEU A 149 -0.62 14.28 -24.98
CA LEU A 149 -0.20 15.68 -24.96
C LEU A 149 1.05 15.91 -25.83
N PRO A 150 1.28 17.13 -26.34
CA PRO A 150 2.49 17.44 -27.09
C PRO A 150 3.74 17.28 -26.21
N PRO A 151 4.82 16.66 -26.71
CA PRO A 151 6.05 16.50 -25.94
C PRO A 151 6.72 17.84 -25.60
N GLU A 152 6.57 18.84 -26.48
CA GLU A 152 7.10 20.20 -26.31
C GLU A 152 6.59 20.90 -25.03
N LEU A 153 5.38 20.52 -24.57
CA LEU A 153 4.81 21.01 -23.32
C LEU A 153 5.72 20.68 -22.13
N PHE A 154 6.17 19.43 -22.05
CA PHE A 154 6.98 18.94 -20.93
C PHE A 154 8.44 19.37 -21.05
N GLU A 155 9.00 19.41 -22.26
CA GLU A 155 10.37 19.90 -22.50
C GLU A 155 10.51 21.38 -22.10
N THR A 156 9.55 22.22 -22.51
CA THR A 156 9.56 23.66 -22.19
C THR A 156 9.29 23.91 -20.70
N ALA A 157 8.38 23.14 -20.09
CA ALA A 157 8.12 23.22 -18.65
C ALA A 157 9.37 22.84 -17.85
N ALA A 158 10.06 21.75 -18.20
CA ALA A 158 11.29 21.33 -17.54
C ALA A 158 12.46 22.32 -17.72
N ALA A 159 12.50 23.05 -18.83
CA ALA A 159 13.51 24.09 -19.07
C ALA A 159 13.29 25.35 -18.22
N ARG A 160 12.03 25.72 -17.95
CA ARG A 160 11.66 26.89 -17.13
C ARG A 160 11.61 26.60 -15.63
N GLU A 161 11.65 25.32 -15.23
CA GLU A 161 11.49 24.90 -13.83
C GLU A 161 12.79 25.12 -13.00
N PRO A 162 12.77 25.95 -11.94
CA PRO A 162 13.93 26.15 -11.06
C PRO A 162 14.19 25.00 -10.08
N ASP A 163 13.17 24.23 -9.69
CA ASP A 163 13.32 23.12 -8.73
C ASP A 163 13.83 21.86 -9.45
N ALA A 164 15.02 21.37 -9.05
CA ALA A 164 15.63 20.18 -9.62
C ALA A 164 14.78 18.92 -9.45
N GLY A 165 14.09 18.77 -8.31
CA GLY A 165 13.25 17.61 -8.03
C GLY A 165 11.97 17.59 -8.86
N LEU A 166 11.35 18.75 -9.06
CA LEU A 166 10.16 18.87 -9.91
C LEU A 166 10.53 18.75 -11.40
N LYS A 167 11.67 19.29 -11.82
CA LYS A 167 12.18 19.15 -13.19
C LYS A 167 12.34 17.68 -13.61
N GLU A 168 12.89 16.84 -12.74
CA GLU A 168 13.02 15.41 -13.00
C GLU A 168 11.65 14.73 -13.14
N GLN A 169 10.68 15.09 -12.29
CA GLN A 169 9.30 14.59 -12.39
C GLN A 169 8.64 15.00 -13.71
N ILE A 170 8.78 16.26 -14.15
CA ILE A 170 8.22 16.74 -15.42
C ILE A 170 8.79 15.95 -16.60
N LEU A 171 10.12 15.77 -16.63
CA LEU A 171 10.78 14.98 -17.67
C LEU A 171 10.34 13.52 -17.64
N GLY A 172 10.12 12.94 -16.46
CA GLY A 172 9.59 11.59 -16.30
C GLY A 172 8.20 11.43 -16.90
N VAL A 173 7.27 12.33 -16.59
CA VAL A 173 5.90 12.32 -17.15
C VAL A 173 5.92 12.56 -18.67
N GLY A 174 6.77 13.47 -19.14
CA GLY A 174 6.93 13.80 -20.55
C GLY A 174 7.42 12.65 -21.43
N GLN A 175 8.06 11.61 -20.87
CA GLN A 175 8.47 10.43 -21.66
C GLN A 175 7.28 9.73 -22.30
N SER A 176 6.12 9.71 -21.63
CA SER A 176 4.92 9.09 -22.20
C SER A 176 4.38 9.86 -23.42
N ALA A 177 4.56 11.18 -23.47
CA ALA A 177 4.22 12.02 -24.62
C ALA A 177 5.17 11.77 -25.81
N LEU A 178 6.46 11.56 -25.52
CA LEU A 178 7.50 11.29 -26.51
C LEU A 178 7.31 9.95 -27.25
N LEU A 179 6.52 9.01 -26.70
CA LEU A 179 6.19 7.76 -27.39
C LEU A 179 5.43 7.97 -28.72
N ASN A 180 4.71 9.09 -28.84
CA ASN A 180 3.92 9.47 -30.01
C ASN A 180 4.60 10.53 -30.89
N SER A 181 5.88 10.85 -30.64
CA SER A 181 6.60 11.83 -31.48
C SER A 181 6.83 11.30 -32.90
N SER A 182 6.90 12.20 -33.89
CA SER A 182 7.22 11.83 -35.27
C SER A 182 8.65 11.33 -35.48
N ASP A 183 9.57 11.69 -34.57
CA ASP A 183 10.99 11.31 -34.60
C ASP A 183 11.22 9.97 -33.89
N VAL A 184 11.67 8.95 -34.63
CA VAL A 184 11.90 7.60 -34.11
C VAL A 184 13.00 7.55 -33.06
N ALA A 185 14.05 8.37 -33.17
CA ALA A 185 15.14 8.38 -32.19
C ALA A 185 14.65 8.85 -30.81
N LYS A 186 13.75 9.84 -30.78
CA LYS A 186 13.12 10.32 -29.54
C LYS A 186 12.19 9.26 -28.92
N ARG A 187 11.47 8.50 -29.76
CA ARG A 187 10.60 7.41 -29.30
C ARG A 187 11.42 6.29 -28.66
N ILE A 188 12.55 5.90 -29.25
CA ILE A 188 13.45 4.88 -28.69
C ILE A 188 13.99 5.33 -27.33
N ALA A 189 14.48 6.56 -27.22
CA ALA A 189 14.96 7.11 -25.94
C ALA A 189 13.85 7.17 -24.86
N ALA A 190 12.61 7.43 -25.26
CA ALA A 190 11.46 7.39 -24.37
C ALA A 190 11.12 5.96 -23.91
N ILE A 191 11.18 4.97 -24.81
CA ILE A 191 11.00 3.54 -24.47
C ILE A 191 12.03 3.10 -23.44
N GLU A 192 13.30 3.45 -23.61
CA GLU A 192 14.37 3.08 -22.67
C GLU A 192 14.15 3.67 -21.27
N ARG A 193 13.73 4.94 -21.18
CA ARG A 193 13.46 5.60 -19.90
C ARG A 193 12.20 5.07 -19.22
N ILE A 194 11.16 4.75 -19.98
CA ILE A 194 9.95 4.13 -19.44
C ILE A 194 10.26 2.70 -18.97
N ALA A 195 11.07 1.95 -19.73
CA ALA A 195 11.54 0.62 -19.35
C ALA A 195 12.45 0.64 -18.10
N ALA A 196 13.16 1.74 -17.84
CA ALA A 196 13.95 1.92 -16.63
C ALA A 196 13.09 2.03 -15.35
N GLN A 197 11.81 2.36 -15.47
CA GLN A 197 10.84 2.37 -14.36
C GLN A 197 9.75 1.30 -14.60
N PRO A 198 10.09 0.01 -14.41
CA PRO A 198 9.20 -1.08 -14.76
C PRO A 198 7.93 -1.05 -13.92
N SER A 199 6.77 -0.94 -14.58
CA SER A 199 5.45 -0.97 -13.96
C SER A 199 4.44 -1.62 -14.91
N ARG A 200 3.29 -2.12 -14.41
CA ARG A 200 2.22 -2.63 -15.30
C ARG A 200 1.72 -1.56 -16.28
N ARG A 201 1.79 -0.29 -15.89
CA ARG A 201 1.46 0.83 -16.78
C ARG A 201 2.49 1.02 -17.89
N ALA A 202 3.79 0.90 -17.58
CA ALA A 202 4.85 0.91 -18.58
C ALA A 202 4.71 -0.24 -19.58
N GLU A 203 4.35 -1.44 -19.09
CA GLU A 203 4.09 -2.60 -19.93
C GLU A 203 2.94 -2.34 -20.93
N THR A 204 1.80 -1.84 -20.46
CA THR A 204 0.66 -1.55 -21.35
C THR A 204 0.96 -0.42 -22.35
N GLN A 205 1.74 0.59 -21.95
CA GLN A 205 2.15 1.68 -22.83
C GLN A 205 3.08 1.21 -23.94
N ILE A 206 4.11 0.42 -23.63
CA ILE A 206 5.06 -0.07 -24.65
C ILE A 206 4.42 -1.19 -25.49
N ALA A 207 3.57 -2.03 -24.90
CA ALA A 207 2.86 -3.08 -25.64
C ALA A 207 1.92 -2.50 -26.69
N ALA A 208 1.31 -1.33 -26.42
CA ALA A 208 0.49 -0.61 -27.40
C ALA A 208 1.28 -0.18 -28.65
N LEU A 209 2.61 -0.02 -28.56
CA LEU A 209 3.44 0.36 -29.72
C LEU A 209 3.59 -0.78 -30.74
N LYS A 210 3.23 -2.03 -30.38
CA LYS A 210 3.22 -3.16 -31.32
C LYS A 210 2.18 -3.03 -32.43
N SER A 211 1.11 -2.25 -32.21
CA SER A 211 0.11 -1.97 -33.24
C SER A 211 0.46 -0.77 -34.12
N ASP A 212 1.58 -0.07 -33.84
CA ASP A 212 2.01 1.07 -34.64
C ASP A 212 2.59 0.62 -35.99
N PRO A 213 2.21 1.24 -37.14
CA PRO A 213 2.80 0.94 -38.43
C PRO A 213 4.33 1.08 -38.49
N ALA A 214 4.95 1.90 -37.62
CA ALA A 214 6.41 2.03 -37.50
C ALA A 214 7.07 0.73 -37.02
N TYR A 215 6.38 -0.08 -36.22
CA TYR A 215 6.89 -1.37 -35.72
C TYR A 215 7.16 -2.37 -36.85
N ALA A 216 6.33 -2.38 -37.89
CA ALA A 216 6.52 -3.26 -39.05
C ALA A 216 7.55 -2.72 -40.06
N LYS A 217 7.75 -1.39 -40.10
CA LYS A 217 8.60 -0.72 -41.10
C LYS A 217 10.06 -0.59 -40.68
N GLU A 218 10.33 -0.40 -39.40
CA GLU A 218 11.68 -0.11 -38.91
C GLU A 218 12.18 -1.17 -37.90
N PRO A 219 13.22 -1.95 -38.25
CA PRO A 219 13.70 -3.04 -37.40
C PRO A 219 14.34 -2.54 -36.10
N VAL A 220 14.94 -1.35 -36.12
CA VAL A 220 15.57 -0.73 -34.95
C VAL A 220 14.52 -0.36 -33.89
N PHE A 221 13.37 0.18 -34.33
CA PHE A 221 12.26 0.51 -33.44
C PHE A 221 11.60 -0.75 -32.87
N ALA A 222 11.37 -1.78 -33.69
CA ALA A 222 10.84 -3.07 -33.23
C ALA A 222 11.75 -3.72 -32.17
N ALA A 223 13.06 -3.72 -32.39
CA ALA A 223 14.03 -4.25 -31.43
C ALA A 223 14.02 -3.48 -30.10
N ALA A 224 13.88 -2.14 -30.13
CA ALA A 224 13.77 -1.32 -28.93
C ALA A 224 12.49 -1.61 -28.13
N VAL A 225 11.35 -1.78 -28.81
CA VAL A 225 10.06 -2.14 -28.18
C VAL A 225 10.14 -3.52 -27.53
N ASP A 226 10.67 -4.52 -28.23
CA ASP A 226 10.79 -5.89 -27.70
C ASP A 226 11.81 -5.98 -26.55
N ALA A 227 12.94 -5.27 -26.64
CA ALA A 227 13.92 -5.18 -25.55
C ALA A 227 13.32 -4.49 -24.31
N GLY A 228 12.58 -3.40 -24.52
CA GLY A 228 11.85 -2.68 -23.48
C GLY A 228 10.86 -3.60 -22.76
N LEU A 229 9.99 -4.29 -23.50
CA LEU A 229 9.03 -5.24 -22.94
C LEU A 229 9.70 -6.41 -22.22
N ALA A 230 10.75 -7.00 -22.79
CA ALA A 230 11.48 -8.10 -22.16
C ALA A 230 12.15 -7.67 -20.84
N SER A 231 12.64 -6.43 -20.77
CA SER A 231 13.20 -5.87 -19.54
C SER A 231 12.12 -5.63 -18.48
N ILE A 232 10.96 -5.06 -18.87
CA ILE A 232 9.83 -4.80 -17.98
C ILE A 232 9.27 -6.12 -17.45
N ASP A 233 9.01 -7.10 -18.31
CA ASP A 233 8.49 -8.42 -17.90
C ASP A 233 9.46 -9.13 -16.93
N ARG A 234 10.77 -9.09 -17.20
CA ARG A 234 11.77 -9.66 -16.29
C ARG A 234 11.70 -8.99 -14.91
N TRP A 235 11.65 -7.67 -14.86
CA TRP A 235 11.55 -6.91 -13.61
C TRP A 235 10.21 -7.11 -12.90
N LEU A 236 9.10 -7.18 -13.63
CA LEU A 236 7.76 -7.46 -13.08
C LEU A 236 7.68 -8.87 -12.50
N ARG A 237 8.30 -9.88 -13.14
CA ARG A 237 8.42 -11.24 -12.59
C ARG A 237 9.26 -11.27 -11.32
N VAL A 238 10.41 -10.60 -11.30
CA VAL A 238 11.24 -10.51 -10.08
C VAL A 238 10.47 -9.78 -8.96
N SER A 239 9.77 -8.69 -9.29
CA SER A 239 8.99 -7.91 -8.33
C SER A 239 7.77 -8.67 -7.81
N SER A 240 7.11 -9.47 -8.65
CA SER A 240 5.96 -10.29 -8.24
C SER A 240 6.40 -11.44 -7.33
N VAL A 241 7.52 -12.10 -7.63
CA VAL A 241 8.12 -13.11 -6.76
C VAL A 241 8.54 -12.48 -5.42
N ALA A 242 9.24 -11.34 -5.45
CA ALA A 242 9.62 -10.62 -4.23
C ALA A 242 8.39 -10.21 -3.38
N ASN A 243 7.34 -9.71 -4.02
CA ASN A 243 6.08 -9.38 -3.37
C ASN A 243 5.42 -10.61 -2.74
N THR A 244 5.42 -11.74 -3.44
CA THR A 244 4.82 -12.99 -2.97
C THR A 244 5.60 -13.56 -1.79
N LEU A 245 6.93 -13.51 -1.83
CA LEU A 245 7.81 -13.90 -0.73
C LEU A 245 7.65 -12.97 0.49
N TYR A 246 7.57 -11.66 0.28
CA TYR A 246 7.35 -10.69 1.35
C TYR A 246 5.99 -10.90 2.04
N ASN A 247 4.93 -11.08 1.26
CA ASN A 247 3.60 -11.36 1.80
C ASN A 247 3.54 -12.71 2.51
N GLY A 248 4.19 -13.74 1.95
CA GLY A 248 4.36 -15.06 2.58
C GLY A 248 5.10 -14.97 3.90
N LEU A 249 6.21 -14.23 3.95
CA LEU A 249 6.99 -14.01 5.17
C LEU A 249 6.20 -13.25 6.23
N SER A 250 5.45 -12.22 5.83
CA SER A 250 4.58 -11.48 6.76
C SER A 250 3.50 -12.38 7.35
N PHE A 251 2.81 -13.16 6.53
CA PHE A 251 1.79 -14.10 7.01
C PHE A 251 2.40 -15.23 7.87
N ALA A 252 3.56 -15.75 7.49
CA ALA A 252 4.31 -16.71 8.29
C ALA A 252 4.73 -16.17 9.66
N SER A 253 5.12 -14.89 9.74
CA SER A 253 5.50 -14.26 11.01
C SER A 253 4.34 -14.23 12.01
N ILE A 254 3.13 -13.98 11.51
CA ILE A 254 1.89 -13.99 12.29
C ILE A 254 1.58 -15.41 12.75
N LEU A 255 1.61 -16.39 11.84
CA LEU A 255 1.39 -17.79 12.17
C LEU A 255 2.40 -18.30 13.20
N PHE A 256 3.68 -17.92 13.06
CA PHE A 256 4.72 -18.25 14.01
C PHE A 256 4.40 -17.71 15.41
N MET A 257 4.02 -16.44 15.52
CA MET A 257 3.69 -15.82 16.81
C MET A 257 2.48 -16.49 17.49
N ALA A 258 1.47 -16.86 16.69
CA ALA A 258 0.31 -17.58 17.21
C ALA A 258 0.65 -19.03 17.60
N ALA A 259 1.55 -19.68 16.85
CA ALA A 259 1.98 -21.06 17.05
C ALA A 259 3.00 -21.23 18.19
N VAL A 260 3.89 -20.26 18.44
CA VAL A 260 4.99 -20.42 19.43
C VAL A 260 4.45 -20.64 20.85
N GLY A 261 3.40 -19.91 21.24
CA GLY A 261 2.75 -20.11 22.53
C GLY A 261 2.14 -21.50 22.66
N LEU A 262 1.50 -21.98 21.59
CA LEU A 262 0.91 -23.30 21.51
C LEU A 262 1.98 -24.40 21.55
N ALA A 263 3.10 -24.22 20.83
CA ALA A 263 4.21 -25.15 20.79
C ALA A 263 4.85 -25.36 22.17
N ILE A 264 4.96 -24.30 22.98
CA ILE A 264 5.50 -24.36 24.34
C ILE A 264 4.54 -25.12 25.27
N ILE A 265 3.25 -24.76 25.26
CA ILE A 265 2.24 -25.39 26.13
C ILE A 265 2.10 -26.88 25.78
N PHE A 266 1.94 -27.19 24.49
CA PHE A 266 1.75 -28.55 24.03
C PHE A 266 3.02 -29.39 24.19
N GLY A 267 4.19 -28.81 23.90
CA GLY A 267 5.47 -29.48 24.03
C GLY A 267 5.83 -29.89 25.46
N LEU A 268 5.40 -29.10 26.45
CA LEU A 268 5.71 -29.39 27.86
C LEU A 268 4.66 -30.30 28.51
N MET A 269 3.38 -30.00 28.31
CA MET A 269 2.29 -30.65 29.04
C MET A 269 1.61 -31.78 28.25
N GLY A 270 1.79 -31.85 26.93
CA GLY A 270 1.06 -32.79 26.08
C GLY A 270 -0.45 -32.53 26.04
N VAL A 271 -0.88 -31.33 26.44
CA VAL A 271 -2.29 -30.93 26.52
C VAL A 271 -2.64 -30.01 25.36
N ILE A 272 -3.67 -30.39 24.61
CA ILE A 272 -4.22 -29.54 23.54
C ILE A 272 -5.12 -28.47 24.19
N ASN A 273 -4.79 -27.21 23.96
CA ASN A 273 -5.56 -26.07 24.45
C ASN A 273 -6.34 -25.39 23.32
N LEU A 274 -7.65 -25.62 23.25
CA LEU A 274 -8.51 -24.96 22.25
C LEU A 274 -8.79 -23.49 22.58
N ALA A 275 -8.60 -23.07 23.83
CA ALA A 275 -8.76 -21.65 24.23
C ALA A 275 -7.58 -20.76 23.79
N GLN A 276 -6.55 -21.32 23.16
CA GLN A 276 -5.36 -20.58 22.75
C GLN A 276 -5.70 -19.37 21.86
N GLY A 277 -6.69 -19.49 20.98
CA GLY A 277 -7.13 -18.40 20.10
C GLY A 277 -7.77 -17.27 20.84
N GLU A 278 -8.45 -17.59 21.94
CA GLU A 278 -9.05 -16.57 22.78
C GLU A 278 -7.99 -15.79 23.54
N PHE A 279 -6.79 -16.34 23.77
CA PHE A 279 -5.68 -15.55 24.30
C PHE A 279 -5.14 -14.56 23.27
N ILE A 280 -5.13 -14.92 21.98
CA ILE A 280 -4.82 -13.99 20.88
C ILE A 280 -5.87 -12.88 20.84
N MET A 281 -7.15 -13.24 20.88
CA MET A 281 -8.25 -12.29 20.93
C MET A 281 -8.12 -11.35 22.13
N LEU A 282 -8.03 -11.89 23.35
CA LEU A 282 -7.91 -11.09 24.57
C LEU A 282 -6.69 -10.16 24.52
N GLY A 283 -5.56 -10.59 23.95
CA GLY A 283 -4.39 -9.74 23.74
C GLY A 283 -4.70 -8.52 22.88
N ALA A 284 -5.45 -8.70 21.80
CA ALA A 284 -5.91 -7.60 20.95
C ALA A 284 -6.88 -6.65 21.68
N TYR A 285 -7.80 -7.18 22.50
CA TYR A 285 -8.72 -6.36 23.30
C TYR A 285 -8.00 -5.59 24.42
N VAL A 286 -6.98 -6.18 25.05
CA VAL A 286 -6.14 -5.46 26.03
C VAL A 286 -5.34 -4.36 25.32
N ALA A 287 -4.79 -4.62 24.13
CA ALA A 287 -4.13 -3.58 23.33
C ALA A 287 -5.10 -2.43 22.96
N TYR A 288 -6.36 -2.76 22.65
CA TYR A 288 -7.40 -1.77 22.40
C TYR A 288 -7.71 -0.93 23.65
N ALA A 289 -7.85 -1.56 24.82
CA ALA A 289 -8.06 -0.86 26.08
C ALA A 289 -6.90 0.09 26.41
N VAL A 290 -5.65 -0.32 26.14
CA VAL A 290 -4.48 0.55 26.29
C VAL A 290 -4.54 1.73 25.31
N GLN A 291 -4.94 1.50 24.05
CA GLN A 291 -5.12 2.57 23.07
C GLN A 291 -6.16 3.60 23.54
N GLU A 292 -7.33 3.14 24.02
CA GLU A 292 -8.42 4.03 24.42
C GLU A 292 -8.10 4.80 25.71
N THR A 293 -7.42 4.16 26.66
CA THR A 293 -6.95 4.84 27.88
C THR A 293 -5.89 5.91 27.56
N LEU A 294 -4.95 5.63 26.65
CA LEU A 294 -3.99 6.64 26.16
C LEU A 294 -4.69 7.78 25.41
N ARG A 295 -5.73 7.48 24.62
CA ARG A 295 -6.53 8.50 23.94
C ARG A 295 -7.18 9.46 24.93
N ALA A 296 -7.71 8.94 26.03
CA ALA A 296 -8.37 9.73 27.06
C ALA A 296 -7.38 10.54 27.93
N VAL A 297 -6.24 9.95 28.31
CA VAL A 297 -5.32 10.55 29.30
C VAL A 297 -4.21 11.40 28.65
N ALA A 298 -3.68 10.96 27.51
CA ALA A 298 -2.51 11.59 26.89
C ALA A 298 -2.52 11.40 25.35
N PRO A 299 -3.29 12.21 24.60
CA PRO A 299 -3.41 12.07 23.15
C PRO A 299 -2.07 12.22 22.40
N GLY A 300 -1.10 12.94 22.97
CA GLY A 300 0.24 13.08 22.39
C GLY A 300 1.10 11.80 22.42
N LEU A 301 0.78 10.82 23.27
CA LEU A 301 1.47 9.52 23.33
C LEU A 301 0.78 8.44 22.49
N LEU A 302 -0.25 8.78 21.72
CA LEU A 302 -0.95 7.81 20.89
C LEU A 302 -0.02 7.12 19.90
N ASP A 303 0.96 7.80 19.31
CA ASP A 303 1.90 7.14 18.39
C ASP A 303 2.73 6.04 19.07
N TRP A 304 2.89 6.05 20.39
CA TRP A 304 3.68 5.07 21.15
C TRP A 304 2.83 3.97 21.80
N TYR A 305 1.51 3.93 21.57
CA TYR A 305 0.60 3.01 22.25
C TYR A 305 1.00 1.54 22.06
N LEU A 306 1.45 1.15 20.86
CA LEU A 306 1.83 -0.24 20.57
C LEU A 306 2.99 -0.70 21.44
N ILE A 307 3.99 0.15 21.66
CA ILE A 307 5.18 -0.20 22.43
C ILE A 307 4.84 -0.28 23.91
N LEU A 308 4.03 0.66 24.40
CA LEU A 308 3.52 0.67 25.77
C LEU A 308 2.58 -0.51 26.07
N ALA A 309 1.83 -0.97 25.06
CA ALA A 309 0.92 -2.10 25.19
C ALA A 309 1.63 -3.45 25.32
N ILE A 310 2.88 -3.61 24.82
CA ILE A 310 3.63 -4.88 24.88
C ILE A 310 3.69 -5.46 26.31
N PRO A 311 4.22 -4.74 27.33
CA PRO A 311 4.31 -5.28 28.69
C PRO A 311 2.94 -5.53 29.31
N VAL A 312 1.97 -4.63 29.07
CA VAL A 312 0.62 -4.74 29.64
C VAL A 312 -0.10 -5.96 29.09
N VAL A 313 -0.07 -6.16 27.76
CA VAL A 313 -0.67 -7.32 27.11
C VAL A 313 0.00 -8.61 27.56
N PHE A 314 1.32 -8.67 27.56
CA PHE A 314 2.04 -9.88 27.98
C PHE A 314 1.68 -10.26 29.41
N LEU A 315 1.72 -9.32 30.35
CA LEU A 315 1.44 -9.57 31.77
C LEU A 315 -0.03 -9.93 32.01
N ALA A 316 -0.97 -9.21 31.39
CA ALA A 316 -2.40 -9.47 31.55
C ALA A 316 -2.76 -10.86 31.04
N ILE A 317 -2.33 -11.23 29.84
CA ILE A 317 -2.67 -12.52 29.24
C ILE A 317 -1.88 -13.66 29.90
N ALA A 318 -0.64 -13.42 30.33
CA ALA A 318 0.09 -14.39 31.15
C ALA A 318 -0.63 -14.66 32.48
N ALA A 319 -1.16 -13.63 33.14
CA ALA A 319 -1.93 -13.79 34.37
C ALA A 319 -3.21 -14.59 34.15
N VAL A 320 -3.96 -14.32 33.07
CA VAL A 320 -5.14 -15.12 32.68
C VAL A 320 -4.75 -16.57 32.41
N GLY A 321 -3.65 -16.82 31.71
CA GLY A 321 -3.12 -18.16 31.47
C GLY A 321 -2.77 -18.89 32.77
N VAL A 322 -2.04 -18.23 33.68
CA VAL A 322 -1.70 -18.78 35.00
C VAL A 322 -2.95 -19.10 35.80
N ALA A 323 -3.95 -18.22 35.81
CA ALA A 323 -5.22 -18.45 36.50
C ALA A 323 -5.96 -19.67 35.92
N LEU A 324 -5.97 -19.81 34.61
CA LEU A 324 -6.61 -20.93 33.92
C LEU A 324 -5.89 -22.27 34.19
N GLU A 325 -4.55 -22.27 34.20
CA GLU A 325 -3.79 -23.45 34.64
C GLU A 325 -4.17 -23.81 36.07
N ALA A 326 -4.12 -22.82 36.97
CA ALA A 326 -4.21 -23.03 38.41
C ALA A 326 -5.62 -23.45 38.86
N THR A 327 -6.65 -23.11 38.10
CA THR A 327 -8.04 -23.41 38.44
C THR A 327 -8.57 -24.65 37.72
N LEU A 328 -8.25 -24.79 36.43
CA LEU A 328 -8.89 -25.79 35.58
C LEU A 328 -7.89 -26.83 35.08
N VAL A 329 -6.90 -26.44 34.28
CA VAL A 329 -6.05 -27.38 33.52
C VAL A 329 -5.31 -28.32 34.47
N ARG A 330 -4.85 -27.82 35.62
CA ARG A 330 -4.11 -28.63 36.59
C ARG A 330 -4.87 -29.86 37.10
N ARG A 331 -6.21 -29.78 37.14
CA ARG A 331 -7.06 -30.85 37.67
C ARG A 331 -7.35 -31.91 36.62
N LEU A 332 -7.05 -31.63 35.35
CA LEU A 332 -7.40 -32.47 34.21
C LEU A 332 -6.17 -33.06 33.47
N TYR A 333 -4.95 -32.86 33.96
CA TYR A 333 -3.73 -33.36 33.30
C TYR A 333 -3.75 -34.86 32.95
N THR A 334 -4.41 -35.69 33.76
CA THR A 334 -4.50 -37.14 33.52
C THR A 334 -5.58 -37.54 32.52
N ARG A 335 -6.40 -36.59 32.02
CA ARG A 335 -7.57 -36.86 31.16
C ARG A 335 -7.57 -35.93 29.94
N PRO A 336 -6.77 -36.22 28.89
CA PRO A 336 -6.56 -35.32 27.75
C PRO A 336 -7.86 -34.94 27.02
N LEU A 337 -8.80 -35.87 26.84
CA LEU A 337 -10.10 -35.59 26.22
C LEU A 337 -10.94 -34.61 27.05
N MET A 338 -10.91 -34.74 28.38
CA MET A 338 -11.62 -33.83 29.28
C MET A 338 -10.99 -32.44 29.24
N THR A 339 -9.66 -32.34 29.10
CA THR A 339 -8.98 -31.05 28.97
C THR A 339 -9.32 -30.35 27.66
N LEU A 340 -9.47 -31.10 26.56
CA LEU A 340 -9.94 -30.56 25.29
C LEU A 340 -11.34 -29.96 25.42
N LEU A 341 -12.28 -30.72 25.99
CA LEU A 341 -13.66 -30.28 26.21
C LEU A 341 -13.72 -29.07 27.17
N ALA A 342 -12.93 -29.10 28.24
CA ALA A 342 -12.86 -28.02 29.22
C ALA A 342 -12.30 -26.72 28.61
N THR A 343 -11.21 -26.81 27.83
CA THR A 343 -10.65 -25.63 27.15
C THR A 343 -11.55 -25.11 26.04
N TRP A 344 -12.33 -25.96 25.38
CA TRP A 344 -13.39 -25.52 24.47
C TRP A 344 -14.51 -24.76 25.20
N ALA A 345 -14.96 -25.27 26.35
CA ALA A 345 -15.96 -24.58 27.18
C ALA A 345 -15.44 -23.21 27.69
N VAL A 346 -14.16 -23.13 28.07
CA VAL A 346 -13.50 -21.85 28.40
C VAL A 346 -13.47 -20.93 27.19
N SER A 347 -13.13 -21.42 25.99
CA SER A 347 -13.15 -20.59 24.78
C SER A 347 -14.51 -19.94 24.57
N LEU A 348 -15.59 -20.73 24.65
CA LEU A 348 -16.96 -20.21 24.57
C LEU A 348 -17.27 -19.20 25.67
N LEU A 349 -16.84 -19.45 26.90
CA LEU A 349 -17.02 -18.51 28.01
C LEU A 349 -16.32 -17.18 27.73
N ILE A 350 -15.04 -17.20 27.34
CA ILE A 350 -14.26 -15.99 27.07
C ILE A 350 -14.87 -15.19 25.92
N VAL A 351 -15.23 -15.85 24.81
CA VAL A 351 -15.87 -15.20 23.65
C VAL A 351 -17.17 -14.50 24.08
N ASN A 352 -18.02 -15.18 24.84
CA ASN A 352 -19.29 -14.60 25.29
C ASN A 352 -19.10 -13.49 26.31
N LEU A 353 -18.13 -13.60 27.23
CA LEU A 353 -17.78 -12.53 28.16
C LEU A 353 -17.34 -11.26 27.41
N VAL A 354 -16.52 -11.39 26.37
CA VAL A 354 -16.09 -10.26 25.54
C VAL A 354 -17.27 -9.67 24.76
N ARG A 355 -18.16 -10.50 24.21
CA ARG A 355 -19.37 -10.04 23.51
C ARG A 355 -20.30 -9.23 24.41
N VAL A 356 -20.47 -9.65 25.66
CA VAL A 356 -21.31 -8.94 26.63
C VAL A 356 -20.61 -7.69 27.15
N GLY A 357 -19.31 -7.75 27.42
CA GLY A 357 -18.55 -6.65 28.02
C GLY A 357 -18.20 -5.51 27.05
N VAL A 358 -17.79 -5.85 25.82
CA VAL A 358 -17.31 -4.87 24.82
C VAL A 358 -18.27 -4.74 23.63
N GLY A 359 -18.98 -5.81 23.29
CA GLY A 359 -19.90 -5.86 22.16
C GLY A 359 -19.40 -6.77 21.03
N THR A 360 -20.18 -6.84 19.95
CA THR A 360 -19.92 -7.68 18.77
C THR A 360 -19.37 -6.89 17.58
N GLN A 361 -19.09 -5.60 17.75
CA GLN A 361 -18.65 -4.73 16.66
C GLN A 361 -17.17 -4.97 16.33
N ASN A 362 -16.78 -4.69 15.09
CA ASN A 362 -15.39 -4.70 14.68
C ASN A 362 -14.70 -3.45 15.26
N LEU A 363 -13.70 -3.67 16.12
CA LEU A 363 -12.91 -2.59 16.70
C LEU A 363 -11.86 -2.12 15.69
N GLN A 364 -11.79 -0.81 15.47
CA GLN A 364 -10.80 -0.18 14.61
C GLN A 364 -9.67 0.39 15.46
N PHE A 365 -8.44 0.15 15.01
CA PHE A 365 -7.23 0.68 15.64
C PHE A 365 -6.73 1.89 14.88
N VAL A 366 -6.20 2.87 15.61
CA VAL A 366 -5.51 3.99 14.97
C VAL A 366 -4.11 3.51 14.65
N THR A 367 -3.79 3.38 13.36
CA THR A 367 -2.43 3.08 12.93
C THR A 367 -1.52 4.28 13.24
N PRO A 368 -0.44 4.11 14.04
CA PRO A 368 0.50 5.20 14.30
C PRO A 368 1.12 5.77 13.04
N SER A 369 1.57 7.02 13.09
CA SER A 369 2.15 7.74 11.95
C SER A 369 3.36 7.01 11.32
N TRP A 370 4.18 6.33 12.12
CA TRP A 370 5.34 5.53 11.68
C TRP A 370 4.98 4.16 11.09
N LEU A 371 3.75 3.70 11.29
CA LEU A 371 3.20 2.47 10.74
C LEU A 371 2.29 2.73 9.52
N ALA A 372 1.82 3.96 9.38
CA ALA A 372 1.00 4.38 8.26
C ALA A 372 1.83 4.43 6.96
N GLY A 373 1.29 3.83 5.90
CA GLY A 373 1.85 3.88 4.55
C GLY A 373 2.77 2.70 4.19
N GLY A 374 3.61 2.93 3.19
CA GLY A 374 4.55 1.96 2.67
C GLY A 374 5.48 2.59 1.65
N LYS A 375 6.61 1.94 1.39
CA LYS A 375 7.57 2.38 0.37
C LYS A 375 7.39 1.54 -0.88
N LEU A 376 7.23 2.21 -2.03
CA LEU A 376 7.33 1.57 -3.35
C LEU A 376 8.82 1.34 -3.60
N LEU A 377 9.26 0.08 -3.68
CA LEU A 377 10.68 -0.21 -3.97
C LEU A 377 10.93 -0.31 -5.47
N VAL A 378 10.25 -1.25 -6.15
CA VAL A 378 10.41 -1.53 -7.58
C VAL A 378 9.06 -1.96 -8.15
N GLY A 379 8.63 -1.29 -9.23
CA GLY A 379 7.33 -1.50 -9.85
C GLY A 379 6.16 -1.43 -8.88
N ASP A 380 5.28 -2.44 -8.90
CA ASP A 380 4.08 -2.48 -8.05
C ASP A 380 4.35 -3.12 -6.66
N PHE A 381 5.61 -3.38 -6.30
CA PHE A 381 5.94 -3.95 -4.98
C PHE A 381 5.95 -2.87 -3.89
N ILE A 382 4.89 -2.91 -3.06
CA ILE A 382 4.73 -2.01 -1.91
C ILE A 382 5.07 -2.78 -0.63
N VAL A 383 6.11 -2.34 0.06
CA VAL A 383 6.41 -2.79 1.43
C VAL A 383 5.63 -1.91 2.39
N THR A 384 4.58 -2.46 2.99
CA THR A 384 3.78 -1.79 4.01
C THR A 384 4.46 -1.88 5.38
N TRP A 385 4.50 -0.76 6.10
CA TRP A 385 5.19 -0.71 7.40
C TRP A 385 4.54 -1.60 8.46
N ASN A 386 3.21 -1.76 8.43
CA ASN A 386 2.47 -2.68 9.31
C ASN A 386 2.97 -4.13 9.22
N ARG A 387 3.19 -4.63 7.99
CA ARG A 387 3.66 -5.99 7.75
C ARG A 387 5.12 -6.16 8.15
N LEU A 388 5.95 -5.14 7.90
CA LEU A 388 7.35 -5.14 8.31
C LEU A 388 7.47 -5.14 9.84
N PHE A 389 6.66 -4.35 10.53
CA PHE A 389 6.58 -4.36 11.99
C PHE A 389 6.23 -5.74 12.52
N ALA A 390 5.23 -6.42 11.96
CA ALA A 390 4.88 -7.79 12.37
C ALA A 390 6.06 -8.77 12.18
N ILE A 391 6.80 -8.68 11.07
CA ILE A 391 7.99 -9.52 10.82
C ILE A 391 9.09 -9.25 11.85
N VAL A 392 9.43 -7.97 12.08
CA VAL A 392 10.46 -7.58 13.06
C VAL A 392 10.04 -8.00 14.46
N PHE A 393 8.77 -7.79 14.82
CA PHE A 393 8.23 -8.15 16.12
C PHE A 393 8.19 -9.67 16.33
N ALA A 394 7.88 -10.46 15.30
CA ALA A 394 8.02 -11.91 15.33
C ALA A 394 9.48 -12.34 15.55
N GLY A 395 10.43 -11.68 14.89
CA GLY A 395 11.87 -11.90 15.10
C GLY A 395 12.30 -11.59 16.54
N VAL A 396 11.86 -10.46 17.09
CA VAL A 396 12.13 -10.07 18.49
C VAL A 396 11.52 -11.07 19.47
N THR A 397 10.27 -11.48 19.26
CA THR A 397 9.60 -12.47 20.14
C THR A 397 10.24 -13.86 20.03
N LEU A 398 10.72 -14.26 18.85
CA LEU A 398 11.52 -15.48 18.67
C LEU A 398 12.83 -15.42 19.48
N VAL A 399 13.60 -14.33 19.33
CA VAL A 399 14.86 -14.13 20.05
C VAL A 399 14.63 -14.09 21.55
N ALA A 400 13.60 -13.36 22.00
CA ALA A 400 13.22 -13.29 23.41
C ALA A 400 12.82 -14.66 23.96
N THR A 401 11.98 -15.41 23.25
CA THR A 401 11.56 -16.76 23.65
C THR A 401 12.75 -17.72 23.69
N TRP A 402 13.64 -17.67 22.69
CA TRP A 402 14.87 -18.45 22.67
C TRP A 402 15.79 -18.12 23.85
N ALA A 403 15.96 -16.84 24.16
CA ALA A 403 16.75 -16.38 25.31
C ALA A 403 16.15 -16.85 26.63
N VAL A 404 14.82 -16.75 26.79
CA VAL A 404 14.11 -17.27 27.97
C VAL A 404 14.33 -18.79 28.10
N LEU A 405 14.11 -19.57 27.04
CA LEU A 405 14.21 -21.03 27.11
C LEU A 405 15.65 -21.56 27.25
N LYS A 406 16.66 -20.88 26.68
CA LYS A 406 18.06 -21.35 26.75
C LYS A 406 18.90 -20.71 27.84
N ARG A 407 18.66 -19.45 28.21
CA ARG A 407 19.53 -18.70 29.14
C ARG A 407 18.94 -18.47 30.52
N THR A 408 17.65 -18.65 30.74
CA THR A 408 17.03 -18.40 32.06
C THR A 408 16.84 -19.68 32.88
N PRO A 409 16.79 -19.58 34.23
CA PRO A 409 16.51 -20.73 35.10
C PRO A 409 15.13 -21.36 34.83
N LEU A 410 14.16 -20.57 34.38
CA LEU A 410 12.84 -21.06 33.97
C LEU A 410 12.96 -22.05 32.80
N GLY A 411 13.79 -21.74 31.79
CA GLY A 411 14.07 -22.63 30.67
C GLY A 411 14.81 -23.92 31.07
N LEU A 412 15.71 -23.84 32.05
CA LEU A 412 16.37 -25.02 32.62
C LEU A 412 15.36 -25.93 33.32
N ASN A 413 14.51 -25.37 34.17
CA ASN A 413 13.47 -26.10 34.89
C ASN A 413 12.44 -26.72 33.94
N ILE A 414 12.03 -25.98 32.89
CA ILE A 414 11.16 -26.51 31.83
C ILE A 414 11.76 -27.76 31.21
N ARG A 415 13.03 -27.71 30.80
CA ARG A 415 13.71 -28.86 30.17
C ARG A 415 13.89 -30.03 31.14
N ALA A 416 14.15 -29.76 32.41
CA ALA A 416 14.24 -30.81 33.43
C ALA A 416 12.89 -31.53 33.61
N VAL A 417 11.80 -30.78 33.69
CA VAL A 417 10.43 -31.32 33.83
C VAL A 417 9.99 -32.09 32.60
N THR A 418 10.34 -31.64 31.38
CA THR A 418 10.00 -32.36 30.14
C THR A 418 10.78 -33.65 29.96
N GLN A 419 12.02 -33.72 30.42
CA GLN A 419 12.84 -34.95 30.33
C GLN A 419 12.37 -36.03 31.31
N ASN A 420 12.24 -35.68 32.60
CA ASN A 420 11.75 -36.61 33.62
C ASN A 420 11.12 -35.85 34.78
N ARG A 421 9.79 -35.68 34.72
CA ARG A 421 9.00 -34.97 35.74
C ARG A 421 9.18 -35.53 37.15
N ALA A 422 9.26 -36.86 37.30
CA ALA A 422 9.39 -37.49 38.62
C ALA A 422 10.77 -37.20 39.24
N MET A 423 11.84 -37.39 38.46
CA MET A 423 13.21 -37.09 38.91
C MET A 423 13.39 -35.59 39.22
N ALA A 424 12.85 -34.71 38.37
CA ALA A 424 12.90 -33.26 38.61
C ALA A 424 12.24 -32.87 39.94
N GLY A 425 11.12 -33.52 40.30
CA GLY A 425 10.49 -33.34 41.60
C GLY A 425 11.35 -33.81 42.78
N CYS A 426 12.06 -34.94 42.64
CA CYS A 426 12.93 -35.47 43.70
C CYS A 426 14.11 -34.55 44.03
N ILE A 427 14.65 -33.81 43.04
CA ILE A 427 15.75 -32.85 43.24
C ILE A 427 15.27 -31.45 43.64
N GLY A 428 13.99 -31.29 44.00
CA GLY A 428 13.43 -30.04 44.53
C GLY A 428 12.93 -29.03 43.49
N VAL A 429 12.84 -29.38 42.20
CA VAL A 429 12.25 -28.49 41.19
C VAL A 429 10.73 -28.41 41.42
N PRO A 430 10.14 -27.21 41.61
CA PRO A 430 8.71 -27.07 41.86
C PRO A 430 7.93 -27.24 40.54
N THR A 431 7.75 -28.48 40.10
CA THR A 431 7.10 -28.86 38.82
C THR A 431 5.79 -28.12 38.57
N ARG A 432 4.96 -27.98 39.60
CA ARG A 432 3.70 -27.21 39.59
C ARG A 432 3.89 -25.73 39.24
N ARG A 433 4.90 -25.06 39.79
CA ARG A 433 5.18 -23.65 39.46
C ARG A 433 5.75 -23.52 38.05
N VAL A 434 6.54 -24.50 37.62
CA VAL A 434 7.08 -24.56 36.25
C VAL A 434 5.94 -24.68 35.24
N ASP A 435 4.96 -25.54 35.48
CA ASP A 435 3.77 -25.70 34.63
C ASP A 435 2.97 -24.39 34.54
N MET A 436 2.68 -23.75 35.68
CA MET A 436 2.00 -22.45 35.74
C MET A 436 2.74 -21.37 34.94
N MET A 437 4.05 -21.24 35.15
CA MET A 437 4.87 -20.23 34.47
C MET A 437 5.02 -20.51 32.97
N ALA A 438 5.12 -21.79 32.58
CA ALA A 438 5.18 -22.18 31.17
C ALA A 438 3.84 -21.90 30.46
N PHE A 439 2.71 -22.19 31.13
CA PHE A 439 1.38 -21.86 30.60
C PHE A 439 1.20 -20.34 30.48
N GLY A 440 1.58 -19.58 31.51
CA GLY A 440 1.57 -18.12 31.49
C GLY A 440 2.44 -17.53 30.37
N LEU A 441 3.65 -18.04 30.18
CA LEU A 441 4.53 -17.64 29.08
C LEU A 441 3.89 -17.92 27.72
N GLY A 442 3.31 -19.11 27.53
CA GLY A 442 2.65 -19.49 26.28
C GLY A 442 1.40 -18.65 25.97
N SER A 443 0.56 -18.38 26.98
CA SER A 443 -0.59 -17.48 26.85
C SER A 443 -0.15 -16.04 26.59
N GLY A 444 0.86 -15.54 27.31
CA GLY A 444 1.41 -14.20 27.12
C GLY A 444 1.94 -13.98 25.70
N LEU A 445 2.67 -14.96 25.16
CA LEU A 445 3.14 -14.93 23.76
C LEU A 445 1.98 -14.93 22.76
N ALA A 446 0.90 -15.68 23.03
CA ALA A 446 -0.32 -15.63 22.22
C ALA A 446 -0.99 -14.25 22.27
N GLY A 447 -1.02 -13.62 23.44
CA GLY A 447 -1.49 -12.25 23.60
C GLY A 447 -0.69 -11.24 22.78
N LEU A 448 0.65 -11.39 22.76
CA LEU A 448 1.53 -10.56 21.91
C LEU A 448 1.25 -10.77 20.41
N ALA A 449 0.91 -11.99 19.99
CA ALA A 449 0.43 -12.23 18.63
C ALA A 449 -0.83 -11.40 18.32
N GLY A 450 -1.78 -11.34 19.26
CA GLY A 450 -2.96 -10.49 19.16
C GLY A 450 -2.64 -9.00 18.99
N LEU A 451 -1.70 -8.48 19.78
CA LEU A 451 -1.23 -7.10 19.68
C LEU A 451 -0.64 -6.79 18.29
N ALA A 452 0.18 -7.69 17.75
CA ALA A 452 0.80 -7.53 16.44
C ALA A 452 -0.21 -7.60 15.27
N LEU A 453 -1.35 -8.25 15.49
CA LEU A 453 -2.42 -8.39 14.50
C LEU A 453 -3.32 -7.16 14.40
N CYS A 454 -3.41 -6.35 15.46
CA CYS A 454 -4.28 -5.17 15.54
C CYS A 454 -4.14 -4.18 14.36
N PRO A 455 -2.93 -3.82 13.88
CA PRO A 455 -2.78 -2.91 12.74
C PRO A 455 -3.04 -3.55 11.36
N ILE A 456 -3.24 -4.87 11.30
CA ILE A 456 -3.37 -5.64 10.04
C ILE A 456 -4.79 -6.18 9.85
N TYR A 457 -5.42 -6.69 10.92
CA TYR A 457 -6.74 -7.31 10.89
C TYR A 457 -7.71 -6.58 11.81
N ASN A 458 -8.99 -6.59 11.43
CA ASN A 458 -10.05 -6.12 12.30
C ASN A 458 -10.20 -7.04 13.52
N VAL A 459 -10.30 -6.45 14.70
CA VAL A 459 -10.46 -7.19 15.94
C VAL A 459 -11.94 -7.40 16.19
N ASN A 460 -12.33 -8.66 16.32
CA ASN A 460 -13.68 -9.07 16.65
C ASN A 460 -13.65 -10.32 17.55
N PRO A 461 -14.77 -10.65 18.22
CA PRO A 461 -14.83 -11.77 19.15
C PRO A 461 -14.58 -13.16 18.53
N GLN A 462 -14.47 -13.28 17.20
CA GLN A 462 -14.25 -14.54 16.50
C GLN A 462 -12.88 -14.61 15.82
N MET A 463 -12.01 -13.60 15.99
CA MET A 463 -10.71 -13.59 15.30
C MET A 463 -9.84 -14.77 15.78
N GLY A 464 -9.94 -15.13 17.07
CA GLY A 464 -9.13 -16.17 17.71
C GLY A 464 -9.30 -17.54 17.05
N SER A 465 -10.53 -17.95 16.73
CA SER A 465 -10.80 -19.25 16.12
C SER A 465 -10.15 -19.41 14.74
N ASN A 466 -10.03 -18.33 13.98
CA ASN A 466 -9.41 -18.36 12.65
C ASN A 466 -7.92 -18.66 12.72
N PHE A 467 -7.22 -18.13 13.73
CA PHE A 467 -5.77 -18.32 13.89
C PHE A 467 -5.41 -19.60 14.63
N VAL A 468 -6.28 -20.14 15.48
CA VAL A 468 -6.02 -21.40 16.22
C VAL A 468 -5.79 -22.57 15.30
N ILE A 469 -6.65 -22.72 14.28
CA ILE A 469 -6.56 -23.84 13.34
C ILE A 469 -5.22 -23.79 12.62
N ASP A 470 -4.85 -22.61 12.09
CA ASP A 470 -3.61 -22.42 11.36
C ASP A 470 -2.38 -22.60 12.27
N SER A 471 -2.46 -22.12 13.51
CA SER A 471 -1.39 -22.29 14.52
C SER A 471 -1.19 -23.75 14.92
N PHE A 472 -2.28 -24.48 15.15
CA PHE A 472 -2.23 -25.90 15.47
C PHE A 472 -1.61 -26.70 14.32
N MET A 473 -2.04 -26.40 13.10
CA MET A 473 -1.53 -27.00 11.88
C MET A 473 -0.01 -26.76 11.71
N VAL A 474 0.47 -25.55 12.03
CA VAL A 474 1.91 -25.23 12.07
C VAL A 474 2.66 -26.01 13.16
N VAL A 475 2.13 -26.10 14.38
CA VAL A 475 2.79 -26.82 15.49
C VAL A 475 2.89 -28.32 15.20
N VAL A 476 1.83 -28.92 14.66
CA VAL A 476 1.81 -30.35 14.31
C VAL A 476 2.79 -30.63 13.15
N LEU A 477 2.81 -29.79 12.12
CA LEU A 477 3.77 -29.92 11.02
C LEU A 477 5.22 -29.74 11.50
N GLY A 478 5.47 -28.77 12.37
CA GLY A 478 6.79 -28.45 12.90
C GLY A 478 7.37 -29.55 13.79
N GLY A 479 6.52 -30.32 14.46
CA GLY A 479 6.90 -31.29 15.47
C GLY A 479 6.72 -30.71 16.88
N VAL A 480 5.95 -31.43 17.70
CA VAL A 480 5.49 -31.00 19.02
C VAL A 480 6.66 -30.66 19.93
N GLY A 481 6.67 -29.43 20.47
CA GLY A 481 7.67 -28.98 21.43
C GLY A 481 9.01 -28.54 20.83
N THR A 482 9.12 -28.43 19.49
CA THR A 482 10.33 -27.89 18.84
C THR A 482 10.11 -26.46 18.35
N LEU A 483 10.85 -25.51 18.93
CA LEU A 483 10.79 -24.10 18.50
C LEU A 483 11.28 -23.94 17.06
N ALA A 484 12.38 -24.61 16.70
CA ALA A 484 12.94 -24.56 15.35
C ALA A 484 11.99 -25.15 14.30
N GLY A 485 11.33 -26.27 14.62
CA GLY A 485 10.34 -26.86 13.74
C GLY A 485 9.11 -25.97 13.55
N THR A 486 8.67 -25.28 14.61
CA THR A 486 7.57 -24.30 14.53
C THR A 486 7.91 -23.14 13.59
N VAL A 487 9.15 -22.63 13.61
CA VAL A 487 9.60 -21.57 12.69
C VAL A 487 9.58 -22.05 11.24
N VAL A 488 10.17 -23.22 10.95
CA VAL A 488 10.24 -23.76 9.58
C VAL A 488 8.84 -24.09 9.06
N ALA A 489 7.98 -24.66 9.90
CA ALA A 489 6.58 -24.94 9.55
C ALA A 489 5.79 -23.66 9.30
N ALA A 490 5.93 -22.63 10.14
CA ALA A 490 5.23 -21.36 9.94
C ALA A 490 5.64 -20.69 8.62
N LEU A 491 6.94 -20.70 8.30
CA LEU A 491 7.46 -20.19 7.02
C LEU A 491 6.94 -20.98 5.82
N GLY A 492 6.97 -22.32 5.89
CA GLY A 492 6.47 -23.17 4.82
C GLY A 492 4.97 -23.01 4.60
N VAL A 493 4.18 -23.16 5.66
CA VAL A 493 2.71 -23.01 5.61
C VAL A 493 2.31 -21.62 5.17
N GLY A 494 2.98 -20.59 5.69
CA GLY A 494 2.67 -19.21 5.34
C GLY A 494 2.95 -18.89 3.88
N GLN A 495 4.07 -19.40 3.33
CA GLN A 495 4.41 -19.21 1.92
C GLN A 495 3.45 -19.96 0.99
N ILE A 496 3.12 -21.21 1.33
CA ILE A 496 2.19 -22.04 0.55
C ILE A 496 0.81 -21.39 0.51
N ASN A 497 0.33 -20.87 1.65
CA ASN A 497 -0.98 -20.23 1.71
C ASN A 497 -1.06 -19.01 0.77
N VAL A 498 -0.06 -18.12 0.82
CA VAL A 498 0.00 -16.93 -0.05
C VAL A 498 0.15 -17.28 -1.54
N LEU A 499 0.74 -18.43 -1.89
CA LEU A 499 0.82 -18.89 -3.28
C LEU A 499 -0.53 -19.43 -3.79
N ILE A 500 -1.27 -20.18 -2.95
CA ILE A 500 -2.48 -20.90 -3.37
C ILE A 500 -3.72 -19.99 -3.33
N GLU A 501 -3.80 -19.08 -2.34
CA GLU A 501 -4.97 -18.22 -2.11
C GLU A 501 -5.39 -17.39 -3.34
N PRO A 502 -4.48 -16.73 -4.09
CA PRO A 502 -4.86 -15.98 -5.28
C PRO A 502 -5.35 -16.85 -6.44
N LEU A 503 -4.97 -18.14 -6.48
CA LEU A 503 -5.29 -19.06 -7.59
C LEU A 503 -6.62 -19.78 -7.39
N TYR A 504 -6.91 -20.21 -6.16
CA TYR A 504 -8.07 -21.06 -5.85
C TYR A 504 -9.08 -20.42 -4.89
N GLY A 505 -8.76 -19.23 -4.36
CA GLY A 505 -9.55 -18.55 -3.33
C GLY A 505 -9.21 -19.02 -1.91
N ALA A 506 -9.57 -18.19 -0.93
CA ALA A 506 -9.16 -18.37 0.47
C ALA A 506 -9.65 -19.68 1.12
N VAL A 507 -10.90 -20.09 0.86
CA VAL A 507 -11.47 -21.32 1.45
C VAL A 507 -10.80 -22.56 0.87
N ALA A 508 -10.65 -22.62 -0.46
CA ALA A 508 -9.99 -23.74 -1.12
C ALA A 508 -8.52 -23.86 -0.72
N ALA A 509 -7.81 -22.72 -0.60
CA ALA A 509 -6.43 -22.70 -0.13
C ALA A 509 -6.29 -23.33 1.27
N LYS A 510 -7.16 -22.98 2.22
CA LYS A 510 -7.16 -23.60 3.55
C LYS A 510 -7.35 -25.12 3.51
N VAL A 511 -8.29 -25.61 2.70
CA VAL A 511 -8.53 -27.05 2.56
C VAL A 511 -7.33 -27.76 1.92
N ILE A 512 -6.74 -27.18 0.88
CA ILE A 512 -5.56 -27.75 0.19
C ILE A 512 -4.36 -27.82 1.15
N VAL A 513 -4.10 -26.74 1.90
CA VAL A 513 -3.01 -26.71 2.88
C VAL A 513 -3.25 -27.76 3.98
N LEU A 514 -4.48 -27.90 4.47
CA LEU A 514 -4.83 -28.92 5.46
C LEU A 514 -4.58 -30.34 4.91
N LEU A 515 -5.05 -30.64 3.70
CA LEU A 515 -4.84 -31.94 3.05
C LEU A 515 -3.35 -32.24 2.83
N MET A 516 -2.58 -31.23 2.43
CA MET A 516 -1.13 -31.35 2.27
C MET A 516 -0.45 -31.72 3.58
N ILE A 517 -0.89 -31.13 4.69
CA ILE A 517 -0.32 -31.41 6.02
C ILE A 517 -0.76 -32.78 6.53
N VAL A 518 -2.02 -33.16 6.33
CA VAL A 518 -2.47 -34.53 6.62
C VAL A 518 -1.66 -35.55 5.83
N GLY A 519 -1.46 -35.33 4.52
CA GLY A 519 -0.62 -36.19 3.68
C GLY A 519 0.84 -36.25 4.14
N PHE A 520 1.42 -35.10 4.51
CA PHE A 520 2.77 -35.04 5.07
C PHE A 520 2.88 -35.82 6.39
N LEU A 521 1.90 -35.69 7.29
CA LEU A 521 1.89 -36.40 8.57
C LEU A 521 1.70 -37.91 8.41
N GLN A 522 0.96 -38.35 7.38
CA GLN A 522 0.89 -39.78 7.05
C GLN A 522 2.26 -40.35 6.67
N TRP A 523 3.10 -39.55 6.01
CA TRP A 523 4.47 -39.96 5.64
C TRP A 523 5.50 -39.75 6.76
N ARG A 524 5.34 -38.69 7.56
CA ARG A 524 6.23 -38.25 8.65
C ARG A 524 5.41 -37.90 9.90
N PRO A 525 4.96 -38.89 10.68
CA PRO A 525 4.06 -38.68 11.82
C PRO A 525 4.71 -37.89 12.97
N GLU A 526 6.04 -37.84 13.03
CA GLU A 526 6.78 -37.11 14.07
C GLU A 526 6.96 -35.60 13.77
N GLY A 527 6.51 -35.13 12.59
CA GLY A 527 6.71 -33.75 12.12
C GLY A 527 8.08 -33.51 11.48
N LEU A 528 8.36 -32.25 11.14
CA LEU A 528 9.63 -31.81 10.51
C LEU A 528 10.84 -32.08 11.41
N TYR A 529 10.70 -31.82 12.72
CA TYR A 529 11.74 -32.07 13.71
C TYR A 529 11.20 -32.93 14.84
N ALA A 530 11.59 -34.20 14.84
CA ALA A 530 11.30 -35.10 15.94
C ALA A 530 12.17 -34.77 17.16
N VAL A 531 11.56 -34.60 18.33
CA VAL A 531 12.29 -34.62 19.60
C VAL A 531 12.85 -36.03 19.75
N LYS A 532 14.18 -36.16 19.71
CA LYS A 532 14.90 -37.43 19.85
C LYS A 532 14.67 -37.98 21.27
N GLY A 533 13.59 -38.72 21.47
CA GLY A 533 13.21 -39.19 22.79
C GLY A 533 11.84 -39.85 22.87
N ARG A 534 11.52 -40.82 21.99
CA ARG A 534 10.50 -41.85 22.27
C ARG A 534 10.55 -43.02 21.27
N ARG A 535 11.53 -43.91 21.39
CA ARG A 535 11.23 -45.34 21.15
C ARG A 535 10.60 -45.85 22.45
N LYS A 536 9.27 -45.98 22.45
CA LYS A 536 8.62 -46.98 23.29
C LYS A 536 8.51 -48.25 22.47
#